data_AF-A0A533S2Q9-F1
#
_entry.id   AF-A0A533S2Q9-F1
#
_cell.length_a   1.000
_cell.length_b   1.000
_cell.length_c   1.000
_cell.angle_alpha   90.00
_cell.angle_beta   90.00
_cell.angle_gamma   90.00
#
_symmetry.space_group_name_H-M   'P 1'
#
loop_
_entity.id
_entity.type
_entity.pdbx_description
1 polymer ?
#
loop_
_entity_poly.entity_id
_entity_poly.type
_entity_poly.pdbx_seq_one_letter_code
_entity_poly.pdbx_strand_id
1 'polypeptide(L)' 'MKRQTLNITQTVEYLGCSRSYVYRLYAEGRIEGYRIGDQKGIRFYLDSLNDYIFSRIGE' A
#
# COMPACT_ATOMS: atom_id res chain seq x y z
N MET A 1 -5.10 9.72 16.58
CA MET A 1 -4.42 10.27 15.38
C MET A 1 -4.95 9.54 14.16
N LYS A 2 -5.24 10.25 13.06
CA LYS A 2 -5.73 9.64 11.81
C LYS A 2 -4.52 9.15 11.01
N ARG A 3 -4.39 7.84 10.73
CA ARG A 3 -3.32 7.32 9.86
C ARG A 3 -3.48 7.93 8.47
N GLN A 4 -2.37 8.38 7.87
CA GLN A 4 -2.36 8.88 6.50
C GLN A 4 -2.50 7.71 5.54
N THR A 5 -3.33 7.86 4.50
CA THR A 5 -3.65 6.77 3.58
C THR A 5 -3.52 7.20 2.13
N LEU A 6 -3.01 6.33 1.28
CA LEU A 6 -2.92 6.50 -0.16
C LEU A 6 -3.96 5.63 -0.89
N ASN A 7 -4.51 6.11 -2.00
CA ASN A 7 -5.27 5.25 -2.91
C ASN A 7 -4.31 4.40 -3.77
N ILE A 8 -4.85 3.48 -4.57
CA ILE A 8 -4.05 2.60 -5.43
C ILE A 8 -3.13 3.34 -6.41
N THR A 9 -3.59 4.44 -7.02
CA THR A 9 -2.79 5.22 -7.97
C THR A 9 -1.62 5.90 -7.24
N GLN A 10 -1.89 6.57 -6.12
CA GLN A 10 -0.87 7.18 -5.29
C GLN A 10 0.14 6.15 -4.77
N THR A 11 -0.33 4.94 -4.41
CA THR A 11 0.54 3.86 -3.91
C THR A 11 1.46 3.32 -5.00
N VAL A 12 0.96 3.20 -6.23
CA VAL A 12 1.76 2.81 -7.39
C VAL A 12 2.84 3.83 -7.68
N GLU A 13 2.51 5.12 -7.66
CA GLU A 13 3.48 6.21 -7.85
C GLU A 13 4.51 6.22 -6.71
N TYR A 14 4.06 6.05 -5.47
CA TYR A 14 4.90 6.06 -4.28
C TYR A 14 5.89 4.89 -4.24
N LEU A 15 5.45 3.68 -4.60
CA LEU A 15 6.29 2.48 -4.63
C LEU A 15 7.06 2.31 -5.96
N GLY A 16 6.76 3.11 -6.98
CA GLY A 16 7.33 2.96 -8.32
C GLY A 16 7.03 1.59 -8.96
N CYS A 17 5.84 1.02 -8.76
CA CYS A 17 5.51 -0.35 -9.18
C CYS A 17 4.12 -0.48 -9.81
N SER A 18 3.77 -1.64 -10.38
CA SER A 18 2.46 -1.84 -11.02
C SER A 18 1.33 -2.04 -10.03
N ARG A 19 0.07 -1.72 -10.42
CA ARG A 19 -1.12 -1.97 -9.58
C ARG A 19 -1.24 -3.43 -9.16
N SER A 20 -0.97 -4.37 -10.07
CA SER A 20 -1.00 -5.80 -9.79
C SER A 20 0.00 -6.19 -8.71
N TYR A 21 1.19 -5.57 -8.72
CA TYR A 21 2.19 -5.79 -7.69
C TYR A 21 1.72 -5.27 -6.33
N VAL A 22 1.13 -4.07 -6.25
CA VAL A 22 0.54 -3.53 -5.01
C VAL A 22 -0.54 -4.45 -4.45
N TYR A 23 -1.46 -4.93 -5.29
CA TYR A 23 -2.49 -5.87 -4.86
C TYR A 23 -1.91 -7.19 -4.35
N ARG A 24 -0.83 -7.66 -4.98
CA ARG A 24 -0.12 -8.85 -4.51
C ARG A 24 0.52 -8.62 -3.14
N LEU A 25 1.22 -7.51 -2.93
CA LEU A 25 1.79 -7.18 -1.62
C LEU A 25 0.73 -7.13 -0.53
N TYR A 26 -0.43 -6.54 -0.84
CA TYR A 26 -1.56 -6.48 0.06
C TYR A 26 -2.15 -7.87 0.35
N ALA A 27 -2.32 -8.70 -0.68
CA ALA A 27 -2.80 -10.08 -0.53
C ALA A 27 -1.81 -10.97 0.25
N GLU A 28 -0.52 -10.72 0.10
CA GLU A 28 0.57 -11.38 0.84
C GLU A 28 0.75 -10.83 2.27
N GLY A 29 -0.01 -9.79 2.67
CA GLY A 29 0.11 -9.17 3.99
C GLY A 29 1.38 -8.34 4.20
N ARG A 30 2.12 -8.04 3.12
CA ARG A 30 3.35 -7.26 3.15
C ARG A 30 3.13 -5.76 3.32
N ILE A 31 1.93 -5.28 2.97
CA ILE A 31 1.49 -3.90 3.19
C ILE A 31 0.07 -3.90 3.73
N GLU A 32 -0.22 -2.97 4.63
CA GLU A 32 -1.53 -2.85 5.26
C GLU A 32 -2.44 -1.83 4.57
N GLY A 33 -3.74 -2.09 4.63
CA GLY A 33 -4.75 -1.21 4.08
C GLY A 33 -6.16 -1.66 4.44
N TYR A 34 -7.15 -0.90 3.98
CA TYR A 34 -8.56 -1.22 4.17
C TYR A 34 -9.37 -0.91 2.91
N ARG A 35 -10.47 -1.64 2.75
CA ARG A 35 -11.42 -1.42 1.67
C ARG A 35 -12.36 -0.26 2.01
N ILE A 36 -12.64 0.58 1.03
CA ILE A 36 -13.62 1.65 1.10
C ILE A 36 -14.70 1.43 0.03
N GLY A 37 -15.93 1.29 0.51
CA GLY A 37 -17.12 1.12 -0.32
C GLY A 37 -17.30 -0.29 -0.88
N ASP A 38 -18.43 -0.47 -1.56
CA ASP A 38 -18.89 -1.75 -2.13
C ASP A 38 -18.13 -2.15 -3.42
N GLN A 39 -17.54 -1.17 -4.12
CA GLN A 39 -16.87 -1.37 -5.42
C GLN A 39 -15.42 -0.87 -5.39
N LYS A 40 -14.48 -1.75 -5.01
CA LYS A 40 -13.07 -1.74 -5.46
C LYS A 40 -12.13 -0.64 -4.97
N GLY A 41 -12.48 0.19 -3.99
CA GLY A 41 -11.52 1.13 -3.41
C GLY A 41 -10.67 0.47 -2.30
N ILE A 42 -9.35 0.37 -2.46
CA ILE A 42 -8.44 0.05 -1.35
C ILE A 42 -7.62 1.30 -1.00
N ARG A 43 -7.53 1.59 0.30
CA ARG A 43 -6.63 2.59 0.88
C ARG A 43 -5.50 1.89 1.60
N PHE A 44 -4.29 2.32 1.35
CA PHE A 44 -3.07 1.74 1.94
C PHE A 44 -2.50 2.71 2.96
N TYR A 45 -2.04 2.20 4.10
CA TYR A 45 -1.47 3.04 5.16
C TYR A 45 -0.07 3.49 4.78
N LEU A 46 0.19 4.80 4.85
CA LEU A 46 1.47 5.36 4.46
C LEU A 46 2.61 4.83 5.34
N ASP A 47 2.38 4.67 6.64
CA ASP A 47 3.37 4.12 7.57
C ASP A 47 3.79 2.68 7.17
N SER A 48 2.83 1.79 6.92
CA SER A 48 3.10 0.43 6.43
C SER A 48 3.82 0.40 5.07
N LEU A 49 3.53 1.34 4.17
CA LEU A 49 4.28 1.47 2.91
C LEU A 49 5.73 1.90 3.16
N ASN A 50 5.98 2.80 4.12
CA ASN A 50 7.34 3.19 4.52
C ASN A 50 8.09 1.99 5.11
N ASP A 51 7.46 1.26 6.04
CA ASP A 51 8.07 0.07 6.65
C ASP A 51 8.48 -0.95 5.58
N TYR A 52 7.64 -1.16 4.57
CA TYR A 52 7.95 -2.01 3.43
C TYR A 52 9.17 -1.52 2.62
N ILE A 53 9.28 -0.20 2.38
CA ILE A 53 10.44 0.38 1.69
C ILE A 53 11.71 0.21 2.53
N PHE A 54 11.65 0.55 3.82
CA PHE A 54 12.80 0.45 4.73
C PHE A 54 13.29 -1.00 4.86
N SER A 55 12.37 -1.97 4.96
CA SER A 55 12.72 -3.39 4.99
C SER A 55 13.47 -3.86 3.74
N ARG A 56 13.29 -3.21 2.58
CA ARG A 56 13.96 -3.57 1.32
C ARG A 56 15.28 -2.86 1.07
N ILE A 57 15.55 -1.78 1.78
CA ILE A 57 16.85 -1.07 1.70
C ILE A 57 17.88 -1.73 2.64
N GLY A 58 17.42 -2.49 3.64
CA GLY A 58 18.27 -3.25 4.56
C GLY A 58 18.61 -4.68 4.16
N GLU A 59 18.10 -5.19 3.03
CA GLU A 59 18.48 -6.48 2.42
C GLU A 59 19.51 -6.27 1.29
#